data_AF-A0ABD3MSQ9-F1
#
_entry.id   AF-A0ABD3MSQ9-F1
#
_cell.length_a   1.000
_cell.length_b   1.000
_cell.length_c   1.000
_cell.angle_alpha   90.00
_cell.angle_beta   90.00
_cell.angle_gamma   90.00
#
_symmetry.space_group_name_H-M   'P 1'
#
loop_
_entity.id
_entity.type
_entity.pdbx_description
1 polymer ?
#
loop_
_entity_poly.entity_id
_entity_poly.type
_entity_poly.pdbx_seq_one_letter_code
_entity_poly.pdbx_strand_id
1 'polypeptide(L)'
;MATSILISIPTKQWDWLQSMTRKHQLKDISKAMRICITCHAVGDVNSGDTAAVMPMENLQEREIELSSLQIDYIQRNYSDVSTAVTCIVDACANADEYTVFGVVRCKSSIVKCKGAQDAVIDIGKRYEKDVEEVMVDAKDIEFRKNAKE
;
A
#
# COMPACT_ATOMS: atom_id res chain seq x y z
N MET A 1 11.92 13.96 2.59
CA MET A 1 11.18 15.03 1.89
C MET A 1 10.26 14.36 0.88
N ALA A 2 9.05 14.90 0.67
CA ALA A 2 8.17 14.43 -0.40
C ALA A 2 8.56 15.18 -1.68
N THR A 3 8.57 14.47 -2.80
CA THR A 3 8.89 15.03 -4.12
C THR A 3 7.68 14.88 -5.02
N SER A 4 7.25 15.97 -5.62
CA SER A 4 6.19 15.95 -6.62
C SER A 4 6.73 15.48 -7.96
N ILE A 5 6.03 14.54 -8.58
CA ILE A 5 6.34 14.05 -9.92
C ILE A 5 5.07 14.00 -10.76
N LEU A 6 5.21 14.28 -12.06
CA LEU A 6 4.12 14.17 -13.03
C LEU A 6 4.06 12.73 -13.54
N ILE A 7 2.89 12.10 -13.48
CA ILE A 7 2.71 10.71 -13.90
C ILE A 7 1.50 10.61 -14.82
N SER A 8 1.65 9.82 -15.88
CA SER A 8 0.60 9.54 -16.87
C SER A 8 0.15 8.10 -16.76
N ILE A 9 -1.09 7.85 -16.30
CA ILE A 9 -1.67 6.50 -16.21
C ILE A 9 -3.12 6.48 -16.75
N PRO A 10 -3.68 5.31 -17.09
CA PRO A 10 -5.06 5.21 -17.58
C PRO A 10 -6.10 5.82 -16.63
N THR A 11 -7.10 6.49 -17.19
CA THR A 11 -8.17 7.17 -16.43
C THR A 11 -8.87 6.22 -15.44
N LYS A 12 -9.12 4.95 -15.84
CA LYS A 12 -9.72 3.94 -14.96
C LYS A 12 -8.91 3.70 -13.67
N GLN A 13 -7.58 3.75 -13.77
CA GLN A 13 -6.71 3.59 -12.60
C GLN A 13 -6.76 4.82 -11.69
N TRP A 14 -6.87 6.02 -12.26
CA TRP A 14 -7.12 7.23 -11.46
C TRP A 14 -8.45 7.17 -10.73
N ASP A 15 -9.51 6.73 -11.41
CA ASP A 15 -10.84 6.60 -10.82
C ASP A 15 -10.84 5.57 -9.68
N TRP A 16 -10.15 4.45 -9.86
CA TRP A 16 -9.96 3.45 -8.81
C TRP A 16 -9.18 4.01 -7.62
N LEU A 17 -8.04 4.68 -7.83
CA LEU A 17 -7.27 5.33 -6.76
C LEU A 17 -8.10 6.38 -6.03
N GLN A 18 -8.91 7.15 -6.74
CA GLN A 18 -9.81 8.14 -6.15
C GLN A 18 -10.91 7.48 -5.32
N SER A 19 -11.48 6.37 -5.80
CA SER A 19 -12.45 5.56 -5.06
C SER A 19 -11.85 5.04 -3.76
N MET A 20 -10.64 4.46 -3.81
CA MET A 20 -9.93 3.96 -2.62
C MET A 20 -9.56 5.09 -1.66
N THR A 21 -9.16 6.25 -2.18
CA THR A 21 -8.90 7.45 -1.36
C THR A 21 -10.13 7.82 -0.54
N ARG A 22 -11.32 7.85 -1.16
CA ARG A 22 -12.58 8.17 -0.48
C ARG A 22 -12.99 7.06 0.49
N LYS A 23 -12.96 5.80 0.04
CA LYS A 23 -13.38 4.63 0.82
C LYS A 23 -12.57 4.48 2.12
N HIS A 24 -11.26 4.64 2.04
CA HIS A 24 -10.35 4.52 3.19
C HIS A 24 -10.06 5.85 3.90
N GLN A 25 -10.79 6.93 3.56
CA GLN A 25 -10.64 8.26 4.17
C GLN A 25 -9.19 8.77 4.16
N LEU A 26 -8.49 8.53 3.05
CA LEU A 26 -7.12 8.98 2.86
C LEU A 26 -7.11 10.49 2.56
N LYS A 27 -6.02 11.15 2.98
CA LYS A 27 -5.85 12.61 2.81
C LYS A 27 -5.96 13.04 1.34
N ASP A 28 -5.34 12.27 0.45
CA ASP A 28 -5.20 12.58 -0.97
C ASP A 28 -4.90 11.31 -1.77
N ILE A 29 -5.01 11.43 -3.10
CA ILE A 29 -4.71 10.35 -4.05
C ILE A 29 -3.23 9.96 -3.98
N SER A 30 -2.32 10.90 -3.70
CA SER A 30 -0.90 10.60 -3.53
C SER A 30 -0.68 9.60 -2.39
N LYS A 31 -1.46 9.67 -1.30
CA LYS A 31 -1.40 8.68 -0.23
C LYS A 31 -1.84 7.29 -0.69
N ALA A 32 -2.93 7.19 -1.45
CA ALA A 32 -3.36 5.90 -2.03
C ALA A 32 -2.28 5.31 -2.95
N MET A 33 -1.67 6.14 -3.79
CA MET A 33 -0.56 5.73 -4.66
C MET A 33 0.64 5.22 -3.86
N ARG A 34 1.05 5.98 -2.83
CA ARG A 34 2.16 5.60 -1.96
C ARG A 34 1.92 4.24 -1.29
N ILE A 35 0.69 3.96 -0.88
CA ILE A 35 0.31 2.66 -0.31
C ILE A 35 0.52 1.54 -1.34
N CYS A 36 0.04 1.72 -2.57
CA CYS A 36 0.21 0.75 -3.65
C CYS A 36 1.69 0.46 -3.93
N ILE A 37 2.50 1.51 -4.09
CA ILE A 37 3.95 1.35 -4.35
C ILE A 37 4.64 0.64 -3.19
N THR A 38 4.31 0.99 -1.94
CA THR A 38 4.89 0.33 -0.78
C THR A 38 4.47 -1.13 -0.69
N CYS A 39 3.20 -1.44 -0.89
CA CYS A 39 2.66 -2.81 -0.88
C CYS A 39 3.33 -3.68 -1.95
N HIS A 40 3.51 -3.14 -3.16
CA HIS A 40 4.23 -3.81 -4.23
C HIS A 40 5.73 -3.99 -3.89
N ALA A 41 6.37 -2.96 -3.34
CA ALA A 41 7.80 -3.01 -3.01
C ALA A 41 8.14 -4.01 -1.89
N VAL A 42 7.22 -4.29 -0.98
CA VAL A 42 7.41 -5.31 0.07
C VAL A 42 7.07 -6.73 -0.40
N GLY A 43 6.51 -6.88 -1.61
CA GLY A 43 6.16 -8.18 -2.19
C GLY A 43 4.80 -8.73 -1.77
N ASP A 44 3.95 -7.93 -1.09
CA ASP A 44 2.59 -8.33 -0.72
C ASP A 44 1.67 -8.42 -1.95
N VAL A 45 2.02 -7.69 -3.01
CA VAL A 45 1.37 -7.73 -4.31
C VAL A 45 2.43 -7.87 -5.39
N ASN A 46 2.34 -8.94 -6.17
CA ASN A 46 3.21 -9.14 -7.32
C ASN A 46 2.48 -8.68 -8.58
N SER A 47 3.06 -7.72 -9.29
CA SER A 47 2.80 -7.58 -10.72
C SER A 47 3.31 -8.88 -11.34
N GLY A 48 2.43 -9.81 -11.73
CA GLY A 48 2.88 -11.03 -12.40
C GLY A 48 3.78 -10.72 -13.60
N ASP A 49 4.47 -11.72 -14.15
CA ASP A 49 5.31 -11.60 -15.37
C ASP A 49 4.56 -11.02 -16.59
N THR A 50 3.25 -10.84 -16.46
CA THR A 50 2.45 -9.98 -17.31
C THR A 50 2.84 -8.52 -17.16
N ALA A 51 4.01 -8.15 -17.69
CA ALA A 51 4.17 -6.92 -18.45
C ALA A 51 3.30 -7.00 -19.73
N ALA A 52 2.03 -7.40 -19.57
CA ALA A 52 1.07 -7.39 -20.65
C ALA A 52 0.89 -5.93 -20.99
N VAL A 53 1.34 -5.59 -22.19
CA VAL A 53 1.19 -4.28 -22.82
C VAL A 53 -0.30 -3.97 -22.86
N MET A 54 -0.82 -3.41 -21.76
CA MET A 54 -2.18 -2.91 -21.75
C MET A 54 -2.20 -1.72 -22.70
N PRO A 55 -3.17 -1.66 -23.62
CA PRO A 55 -3.29 -0.51 -24.49
C PRO A 55 -3.47 0.73 -23.61
N MET A 56 -2.49 1.65 -23.68
CA MET A 56 -2.46 2.93 -22.98
C MET A 56 -3.48 3.89 -23.61
N GLU A 57 -4.75 3.53 -23.60
CA GLU A 57 -5.84 4.38 -24.06
C GLU A 57 -6.36 5.24 -22.90
N ASN A 58 -6.64 6.51 -23.18
CA ASN A 58 -7.17 7.47 -22.21
C ASN A 58 -6.24 7.69 -21.01
N LEU A 59 -4.97 7.93 -21.29
CA LEU A 59 -4.01 8.39 -20.28
C LEU A 59 -4.41 9.77 -19.76
N GLN A 60 -4.29 9.95 -18.45
CA GLN A 60 -4.44 11.23 -17.80
C GLN A 60 -3.18 11.52 -16.97
N GLU A 61 -2.66 12.73 -17.11
CA GLU A 61 -1.52 13.20 -16.35
C GLU A 61 -1.96 13.91 -15.07
N ARG A 62 -1.34 13.55 -13.94
CA ARG A 62 -1.52 14.25 -12.67
C ARG A 62 -0.20 14.32 -11.92
N GLU A 63 -0.03 15.41 -11.19
CA GLU A 63 1.06 15.57 -10.24
C GLU A 63 0.73 14.80 -8.96
N ILE A 64 1.68 14.00 -8.49
CA ILE A 64 1.55 13.30 -7.21
C ILE A 64 2.81 13.41 -6.37
N GLU A 65 2.63 13.36 -5.06
CA GLU A 65 3.73 13.39 -4.11
C GLU A 65 4.17 11.97 -3.72
N LEU A 66 5.41 11.61 -4.03
CA LEU A 66 6.04 10.37 -3.58
C LEU A 66 7.18 10.66 -2.60
N SER A 67 7.52 9.66 -1.77
CA SER A 67 8.74 9.73 -0.96
C SER A 67 9.97 9.41 -1.81
N SER A 68 11.14 9.93 -1.43
CA SER A 68 12.41 9.62 -2.10
C SER A 68 12.66 8.11 -2.22
N LEU A 69 12.37 7.33 -1.18
CA LEU A 69 12.54 5.87 -1.21
C LEU A 69 11.64 5.18 -2.26
N GLN A 70 10.43 5.70 -2.49
CA GLN A 70 9.53 5.14 -3.51
C GLN A 70 10.00 5.50 -4.91
N ILE A 71 10.51 6.72 -5.09
CA ILE A 71 11.10 7.15 -6.36
C ILE A 71 12.33 6.30 -6.67
N ASP A 72 13.22 6.13 -5.69
CA ASP A 72 14.41 5.28 -5.80
C ASP A 72 14.05 3.83 -6.13
N TYR A 73 13.01 3.28 -5.47
CA TYR A 73 12.51 1.94 -5.78
C TYR A 73 12.04 1.83 -7.24
N ILE A 74 11.22 2.78 -7.71
CA ILE A 74 10.72 2.77 -9.09
C ILE A 74 11.89 2.86 -10.06
N GLN A 75 12.79 3.82 -9.87
CA GLN A 75 13.93 4.06 -10.77
C GLN A 75 14.93 2.90 -10.82
N ARG A 76 15.05 2.11 -9.75
CA ARG A 76 15.93 0.93 -9.72
C ARG A 76 15.34 -0.28 -10.44
N ASN A 77 14.02 -0.42 -10.43
CA ASN A 77 13.35 -1.63 -10.92
C ASN A 77 12.67 -1.44 -12.28
N TYR A 78 12.46 -0.20 -12.71
CA TYR A 78 11.74 0.14 -13.93
C TYR A 78 12.48 1.24 -14.71
N SER A 79 12.43 1.15 -16.04
CA SER A 79 13.02 2.13 -16.94
C SER A 79 12.15 3.39 -17.11
N ASP A 80 10.84 3.26 -16.91
CA ASP A 80 9.86 4.35 -17.05
C ASP A 80 8.92 4.39 -15.84
N VAL A 81 8.77 5.59 -15.26
CA VAL A 81 7.99 5.81 -14.04
C VAL A 81 6.50 5.62 -14.29
N SER A 82 5.98 6.11 -15.42
CA SER A 82 4.55 6.02 -15.76
C SER A 82 4.12 4.58 -15.99
N THR A 83 4.93 3.81 -16.70
CA THR A 83 4.74 2.37 -16.92
C THR A 83 4.81 1.61 -15.59
N ALA A 84 5.82 1.88 -14.76
CA ALA A 84 5.94 1.26 -13.44
C ALA A 84 4.70 1.48 -12.58
N VAL A 85 4.24 2.73 -12.50
CA VAL A 85 3.08 3.10 -11.70
C VAL A 85 1.81 2.48 -12.26
N THR A 86 1.67 2.44 -13.59
CA THR A 86 0.54 1.76 -14.24
C THR A 86 0.47 0.28 -13.84
N CYS A 87 1.60 -0.43 -13.91
CA CYS A 87 1.68 -1.85 -13.52
C CYS A 87 1.39 -2.05 -12.02
N ILE A 88 2.00 -1.23 -11.17
CA ILE A 88 1.83 -1.30 -9.71
C ILE A 88 0.37 -1.07 -9.32
N VAL A 89 -0.27 -0.05 -9.88
CA VAL A 89 -1.68 0.27 -9.58
C VAL A 89 -2.60 -0.82 -10.10
N ASP A 90 -2.33 -1.37 -11.29
CA ASP A 90 -3.10 -2.50 -11.80
C ASP A 90 -3.00 -3.73 -10.90
N ALA A 91 -1.78 -4.08 -10.49
CA ALA A 91 -1.55 -5.20 -9.58
C ALA A 91 -2.29 -4.98 -8.24
N CYS A 92 -2.26 -3.76 -7.70
CA CYS A 92 -2.99 -3.41 -6.48
C CYS A 92 -4.51 -3.43 -6.66
N ALA A 93 -5.02 -3.04 -7.83
CA ALA A 93 -6.46 -3.06 -8.13
C ALA A 93 -7.00 -4.48 -8.29
N ASN A 94 -6.15 -5.43 -8.69
CA ASN A 94 -6.48 -6.85 -8.81
C ASN A 94 -6.19 -7.66 -7.53
N ALA A 95 -5.49 -7.08 -6.55
CA ALA A 95 -5.24 -7.71 -5.27
C ALA A 95 -6.43 -7.56 -4.30
N ASP A 96 -6.42 -8.35 -3.22
CA ASP A 96 -7.38 -8.16 -2.14
C ASP A 96 -7.21 -6.78 -1.50
N GLU A 97 -8.34 -6.06 -1.33
CA GLU A 97 -8.35 -4.70 -0.80
C GLU A 97 -7.70 -4.61 0.59
N TYR A 98 -7.90 -5.61 1.45
CA TYR A 98 -7.29 -5.62 2.77
C TYR A 98 -5.79 -5.93 2.72
N THR A 99 -5.30 -6.63 1.70
CA THR A 99 -3.85 -6.76 1.48
C THR A 99 -3.23 -5.40 1.15
N VAL A 100 -3.83 -4.62 0.26
CA VAL A 100 -3.27 -3.32 -0.17
C VAL A 100 -3.49 -2.22 0.87
N PHE A 101 -4.73 -2.05 1.33
CA PHE A 101 -5.14 -0.94 2.19
C PHE A 101 -5.36 -1.33 3.65
N GLY A 102 -5.36 -2.63 3.98
CA GLY A 102 -5.46 -3.10 5.37
C GLY A 102 -4.17 -2.94 6.15
N VAL A 103 -3.01 -3.06 5.50
CA VAL A 103 -1.67 -2.86 6.12
C VAL A 103 -1.44 -1.41 6.58
N VAL A 104 -2.26 -0.46 6.14
CA VAL A 104 -2.18 0.97 6.51
C VAL A 104 -2.53 1.23 7.98
N ARG A 105 -2.85 0.21 8.77
CA ARG A 105 -3.37 0.36 10.13
C ARG A 105 -2.35 -0.09 11.19
N CYS A 106 -1.30 0.71 11.43
CA CYS A 106 -1.29 1.67 12.53
C CYS A 106 0.10 2.26 12.82
N LYS A 107 0.19 3.59 12.97
CA LYS A 107 1.37 4.25 13.54
C LYS A 107 1.30 4.45 15.06
N SER A 108 0.11 4.31 15.65
CA SER A 108 -0.10 4.31 17.10
C SER A 108 -0.13 2.86 17.60
N SER A 109 0.21 2.64 18.88
CA SER A 109 0.18 1.29 19.46
C SER A 109 -1.14 0.59 19.14
N ILE A 110 -1.08 -0.73 18.94
CA ILE A 110 -2.22 -1.59 18.58
C ILE A 110 -3.43 -1.31 19.49
N VAL A 111 -3.17 -0.99 20.76
CA VAL A 111 -4.18 -0.64 21.78
C VAL A 111 -5.03 0.59 21.42
N LYS A 112 -4.50 1.54 20.65
CA LYS A 112 -5.20 2.80 20.29
C LYS A 112 -5.80 2.74 18.88
N CYS A 113 -5.64 1.62 18.19
CA CYS A 113 -5.93 1.52 16.77
C CYS A 113 -7.09 0.59 16.50
N LYS A 114 -8.26 1.15 16.21
CA LYS A 114 -9.46 0.35 15.99
C LYS A 114 -9.27 -0.72 14.91
N GLY A 115 -8.59 -0.39 13.82
CA GLY A 115 -8.35 -1.39 12.78
C GLY A 115 -7.28 -2.43 13.09
N ALA A 116 -6.29 -2.11 13.93
CA ALA A 116 -5.35 -3.14 14.40
C ALA A 116 -6.06 -4.06 15.42
N GLN A 117 -6.95 -3.51 16.26
CA GLN A 117 -7.80 -4.29 17.15
C GLN A 117 -8.72 -5.23 16.35
N ASP A 118 -9.40 -4.71 15.33
CA ASP A 118 -10.27 -5.50 14.46
C ASP A 118 -9.49 -6.64 13.77
N ALA A 119 -8.27 -6.37 13.29
CA ALA A 119 -7.40 -7.38 12.68
C ALA A 119 -6.93 -8.45 13.70
N VAL A 120 -6.56 -8.04 14.91
CA VAL A 120 -6.17 -8.98 15.98
C VAL A 120 -7.36 -9.87 16.37
N ILE A 121 -8.57 -9.31 16.45
CA ILE A 121 -9.79 -10.08 16.73
C ILE A 121 -10.08 -11.08 15.61
N ASP A 122 -9.91 -10.68 14.34
CA ASP A 122 -10.15 -11.56 13.20
C ASP A 122 -9.13 -12.72 13.15
N ILE A 123 -7.85 -12.42 13.44
CA ILE A 123 -6.80 -13.45 13.56
C ILE A 123 -7.11 -14.39 14.73
N GLY A 124 -7.47 -13.87 15.91
CA GLY A 124 -7.84 -14.68 17.06
C GLY A 124 -8.98 -15.65 16.74
N LYS A 125 -10.04 -15.16 16.07
CA LYS A 125 -11.15 -16.01 15.61
C LYS A 125 -10.73 -17.08 14.62
N ARG A 126 -9.81 -16.78 13.69
CA ARG A 126 -9.34 -17.74 12.68
C ARG A 126 -8.51 -18.88 13.27
N TYR A 127 -7.78 -18.62 14.34
CA TYR A 127 -6.86 -19.58 14.94
C TYR A 127 -7.34 -20.11 16.30
N GLU A 128 -8.59 -19.83 16.67
CA GLU A 128 -9.17 -20.18 17.98
C GLU A 128 -8.31 -19.71 19.16
N LYS A 129 -7.68 -18.54 19.02
CA LYS A 129 -6.82 -17.93 20.04
C LYS A 129 -7.51 -16.74 20.70
N ASP A 130 -7.27 -16.59 21.99
CA ASP A 130 -7.72 -15.41 22.72
C ASP A 130 -6.95 -14.16 22.29
N VAL A 131 -7.66 -13.02 22.28
CA VAL A 131 -7.13 -11.71 21.84
C VAL A 131 -5.87 -11.32 22.63
N GLU A 132 -5.81 -11.68 23.91
CA GLU A 132 -4.64 -11.42 24.75
C GLU A 132 -3.41 -12.23 24.30
N GLU A 133 -3.59 -13.47 23.86
CA GLU A 133 -2.50 -14.33 23.40
C GLU A 133 -1.88 -13.80 22.10
N VAL A 134 -2.71 -13.29 21.18
CA VAL A 134 -2.27 -12.65 19.93
C VAL A 134 -1.58 -11.30 20.19
N MET A 135 -1.97 -10.57 21.24
CA MET A 135 -1.37 -9.27 21.60
C MET A 135 0.00 -9.40 22.29
N VAL A 136 0.26 -10.50 23.00
CA VAL A 136 1.55 -10.74 23.68
C VAL A 136 2.65 -10.97 22.64
N ASP A 137 2.39 -11.77 21.61
CA ASP A 137 3.31 -11.97 20.48
C ASP A 137 3.65 -10.65 19.77
N ALA A 138 2.67 -9.75 19.64
CA ALA A 138 2.88 -8.44 19.00
C ALA A 138 3.72 -7.48 19.86
N LYS A 139 3.55 -7.49 21.19
CA LYS A 139 4.35 -6.67 22.12
C LYS A 139 5.81 -7.10 22.18
N ASP A 140 6.08 -8.40 22.09
CA ASP A 140 7.46 -8.92 22.09
C ASP A 140 8.24 -8.52 20.83
N ILE A 141 7.56 -8.31 19.70
CA ILE A 141 8.17 -7.77 18.46
C ILE A 141 8.53 -6.28 18.63
N GLU A 142 7.68 -5.50 19.31
CA GLU A 142 7.91 -4.08 19.57
C GLU A 142 9.07 -3.87 20.56
N PHE A 143 9.17 -4.71 21.59
CA PHE A 143 10.26 -4.66 22.57
C PHE A 143 11.63 -5.00 21.96
N ARG A 144 11.69 -5.97 21.03
CA ARG A 144 12.94 -6.34 20.33
C ARG A 144 13.43 -5.28 19.34
N LYS A 145 12.54 -4.43 18.81
CA LYS A 145 12.93 -3.30 17.95
C LYS A 145 13.59 -2.17 18.73
N ASN A 146 13.13 -1.90 19.96
CA ASN A 146 13.69 -0.86 20.82
C ASN A 146 14.98 -1.28 21.56
N ALA A 147 15.35 -2.56 21.53
CA ALA A 147 16.58 -3.07 22.14
C ALA A 147 17.79 -3.09 21.19
N LYS A 148 17.65 -2.58 19.95
CA LYS A 148 18.70 -2.54 18.92
C LYS A 148 19.08 -1.12 18.46
N GLU A 149 18.57 -0.08 19.11
CA GLU A 149 19.03 1.31 18.93
C GLU A 149 20.02 1.71 20.02
#